data_AF-A0A352NS53-F1
#
_entry.id   AF-A0A352NS53-F1
#
_cell.length_a   1.000
_cell.length_b   1.000
_cell.length_c   1.000
_cell.angle_alpha   90.00
_cell.angle_beta   90.00
_cell.angle_gamma   90.00
#
_symmetry.space_group_name_H-M   'P 1'
#
loop_
_entity.id
_entity.type
_entity.pdbx_description
1 polymer ?
#
loop_
_entity_poly.entity_id
_entity_poly.type
_entity_poly.pdbx_seq_one_letter_code
_entity_poly.pdbx_strand_id
1 'polypeptide(L)' 'MLAMPPEEITVGNVLRVLEGNLAPADCIMEDYGCENEENCITKLVWIKIKDSIDEVVDSITLQDMLDESIKM' A
#
# COMPACT_ATOMS: atom_id res chain seq x y z
N MET A 1 -9.95 -21.87 -6.93
CA MET A 1 -10.78 -20.72 -7.37
C MET A 1 -10.59 -19.60 -6.37
N LEU A 2 -10.62 -18.35 -6.82
CA LEU A 2 -10.58 -17.17 -5.95
C LEU A 2 -11.91 -17.02 -5.22
N ALA A 3 -11.89 -16.40 -4.03
CA ALA A 3 -13.09 -16.15 -3.23
C ALA A 3 -13.97 -15.03 -3.81
N MET A 4 -13.40 -14.16 -4.64
CA MET A 4 -14.05 -13.04 -5.31
C MET A 4 -13.51 -12.94 -6.75
N PRO A 5 -14.21 -12.24 -7.66
CA PRO A 5 -13.70 -11.96 -8.99
C PRO A 5 -12.34 -11.21 -8.95
N PRO A 6 -11.40 -11.49 -9.86
CA PRO A 6 -10.08 -10.85 -9.88
C PRO A 6 -10.13 -9.32 -10.06
N GLU A 7 -11.17 -8.80 -10.72
CA GLU A 7 -11.43 -7.36 -10.87
C GLU A 7 -11.86 -6.67 -9.56
N GLU A 8 -12.20 -7.43 -8.52
CA GLU A 8 -12.54 -6.89 -7.19
C GLU A 8 -11.37 -6.99 -6.19
N ILE A 9 -10.23 -7.58 -6.59
CA ILE A 9 -9.08 -7.80 -5.72
C ILE A 9 -7.95 -6.88 -6.16
N THR A 10 -7.63 -5.87 -5.35
CA THR A 10 -6.51 -4.97 -5.65
C THR A 10 -5.17 -5.61 -5.29
N VAL A 11 -4.10 -5.19 -5.96
CA VAL A 11 -2.72 -5.52 -5.56
C VAL A 11 -2.47 -5.06 -4.13
N GLY A 12 -3.01 -3.90 -3.75
CA GLY A 12 -2.98 -3.40 -2.39
C GLY A 12 -3.63 -4.35 -1.37
N ASN A 13 -4.71 -5.06 -1.72
CA ASN A 13 -5.28 -6.08 -0.83
C ASN A 13 -4.29 -7.22 -0.58
N VAL A 14 -3.64 -7.71 -1.65
CA VAL A 14 -2.67 -8.81 -1.54
C VAL A 14 -1.45 -8.40 -0.72
N LEU A 15 -0.86 -7.24 -1.03
CA LEU A 15 0.33 -6.77 -0.33
C LEU A 15 0.05 -6.52 1.15
N ARG A 16 -1.11 -5.95 1.51
CA ARG A 16 -1.42 -5.71 2.93
C ARG A 16 -1.65 -7.00 3.73
N VAL A 17 -2.10 -8.07 3.09
CA VAL A 17 -2.24 -9.39 3.74
C VAL A 17 -0.87 -10.04 3.97
N LEU A 18 0.07 -9.87 3.03
CA LEU A 18 1.38 -10.53 3.09
C LEU A 18 2.41 -9.74 3.92
N GLU A 19 2.45 -8.42 3.74
CA GLU A 19 3.47 -7.53 4.30
C GLU A 19 2.95 -6.68 5.47
N GLY A 20 1.62 -6.54 5.61
CA GLY A 20 0.99 -5.66 6.59
C GLY A 20 0.86 -4.22 6.09
N ASN A 21 1.19 -3.24 6.94
CA ASN A 21 1.13 -1.84 6.56
C ASN A 21 2.23 -1.51 5.53
N LEU A 22 1.87 -0.82 4.44
CA LEU A 22 2.80 -0.39 3.40
C LEU A 22 3.55 0.91 3.74
N ALA A 23 3.63 1.24 5.03
CA ALA A 23 4.34 2.39 5.54
C ALA A 23 5.84 2.27 5.25
N PRO A 24 6.47 3.25 4.56
CA PRO A 24 7.91 3.22 4.29
C PRO A 24 8.80 3.45 5.52
N ALA A 25 8.21 3.91 6.62
CA ALA A 25 8.90 4.23 7.85
C ALA A 25 8.01 3.89 9.05
N ASP A 26 8.59 3.35 10.12
CA ASP A 26 7.81 2.89 11.27
C ASP A 26 7.05 4.02 11.96
N CYS A 27 7.60 5.24 11.95
CA CYS A 27 7.06 6.41 12.67
C CYS A 27 5.74 6.97 12.13
N ILE A 28 5.19 6.40 11.05
CA ILE A 28 3.86 6.71 10.52
C ILE A 28 2.85 5.56 10.72
N MET A 29 3.24 4.48 11.41
CA MET A 29 2.32 3.43 11.82
C MET A 29 1.56 3.84 13.09
N GLU A 30 0.29 3.45 13.21
CA GLU A 30 -0.57 3.80 14.37
C GLU A 30 0.00 3.27 15.70
N ASP A 31 0.70 2.14 15.65
CA ASP A 31 1.20 1.38 16.79
C ASP A 31 2.61 1.82 17.23
N TYR A 32 3.21 2.79 16.52
CA TYR A 32 4.61 3.18 16.71
C TYR A 32 4.74 4.53 17.40
N GLY A 33 5.19 4.52 18.66
CA GLY A 33 5.56 5.74 19.37
C GLY A 33 6.92 6.26 18.91
N CYS A 34 6.96 7.50 18.42
CA CYS A 34 8.21 8.18 18.06
C CYS A 34 8.43 9.40 18.95
N GLU A 35 9.53 9.43 19.71
CA GLU A 35 9.87 10.55 20.60
C GLU A 35 10.02 11.89 19.87
N ASN A 36 10.34 11.85 18.58
CA ASN A 36 10.53 13.03 17.75
C ASN A 36 9.26 13.45 16.99
N GLU A 37 8.13 12.77 17.18
CA GLU A 37 6.92 12.94 16.37
C GLU A 37 6.44 14.40 16.29
N GLU A 38 6.37 15.10 17.41
CA GLU A 38 5.87 16.48 17.47
C GLU A 38 6.71 17.49 16.68
N ASN A 39 8.01 17.20 16.46
CA ASN A 39 8.94 18.12 15.79
C ASN A 39 9.53 17.55 14.49
N CYS A 40 9.07 16.38 14.04
CA CYS A 40 9.59 15.69 12.86
C CYS A 40 8.93 16.20 11.58
N ILE A 41 9.46 17.28 11.01
CA ILE A 41 8.95 17.87 9.74
C ILE A 41 8.98 16.83 8.60
N THR A 42 9.95 15.91 8.60
CA THR A 42 10.07 14.87 7.58
C THR A 42 8.97 13.81 7.67
N LYS A 43 8.25 13.70 8.79
CA LYS A 43 7.06 12.83 8.91
C LYS A 43 6.01 13.17 7.84
N LEU A 44 5.86 14.45 7.49
CA LEU A 44 4.95 14.88 6.43
C LEU A 44 5.32 14.32 5.06
N VAL A 45 6.62 14.15 4.79
CA VAL A 45 7.11 13.53 3.55
C VAL A 45 6.79 12.05 3.56
N TRP A 46 7.03 11.36 4.68
CA TRP A 46 6.72 9.93 4.82
C TRP A 46 5.23 9.63 4.64
N ILE A 47 4.35 10.46 5.22
CA ILE A 47 2.89 10.33 5.03
C ILE A 47 2.55 10.44 3.53
N LYS A 48 3.06 11.46 2.84
CA LYS A 48 2.81 11.64 1.40
C LYS A 48 3.29 10.45 0.57
N ILE A 49 4.46 9.89 0.89
CA ILE A 49 4.98 8.71 0.17
C ILE A 49 4.06 7.52 0.40
N LYS A 50 3.65 7.27 1.66
CA LYS A 50 2.71 6.18 1.98
C LYS A 50 1.40 6.34 1.21
N ASP A 51 0.81 7.53 1.22
CA ASP A 51 -0.45 7.81 0.53
C ASP A 51 -0.33 7.54 -0.98
N SER A 52 0.80 7.95 -1.60
CA SER A 52 1.05 7.65 -3.02
C SER A 52 1.26 6.17 -3.30
N ILE A 53 1.90 5.42 -2.39
CA ILE A 53 2.03 3.96 -2.53
C ILE A 53 0.65 3.32 -2.47
N ASP A 54 -0.15 3.66 -1.45
CA ASP A 54 -1.50 3.14 -1.26
C ASP A 54 -2.38 3.41 -2.48
N GLU A 55 -2.38 4.65 -2.99
CA GLU A 55 -3.13 5.03 -4.19
C GLU A 55 -2.73 4.18 -5.40
N VAL A 56 -1.43 3.96 -5.63
CA VAL A 56 -0.95 3.17 -6.76
C VAL A 56 -1.39 1.71 -6.63
N VAL A 57 -1.15 1.06 -5.49
CA VAL A 57 -1.43 -0.37 -5.33
C VAL A 57 -2.93 -0.67 -5.26
N ASP A 58 -3.75 0.28 -4.81
CA ASP A 58 -5.21 0.15 -4.79
C ASP A 58 -5.84 0.47 -6.14
N SER A 59 -5.12 1.14 -7.04
CA SER A 59 -5.58 1.42 -8.41
C SER A 59 -5.43 0.23 -9.38
N ILE A 60 -4.74 -0.84 -8.97
CA ILE A 60 -4.41 -1.98 -9.82
C ILE A 60 -5.09 -3.23 -9.26
N THR A 61 -5.85 -3.95 -10.09
CA THR A 61 -6.51 -5.21 -9.75
C THR A 61 -5.71 -6.43 -10.23
N LEU A 62 -6.03 -7.62 -9.71
CA LEU A 62 -5.49 -8.87 -10.26
C LEU A 62 -5.90 -9.08 -11.72
N GLN A 63 -7.07 -8.57 -12.13
CA GLN A 63 -7.48 -8.62 -13.53
C GLN A 63 -6.58 -7.74 -14.41
N ASP A 64 -6.23 -6.53 -13.97
CA ASP A 64 -5.31 -5.65 -14.69
C ASP A 64 -3.94 -6.32 -14.90
N MET A 65 -3.45 -7.05 -13.88
CA MET A 65 -2.19 -7.81 -13.98
C MET A 65 -2.27 -8.94 -15.01
N LEU A 66 -3.41 -9.66 -15.06
CA LEU A 66 -3.63 -10.70 -16.07
C LEU A 66 -3.66 -10.09 -17.47
N ASP A 67 -4.40 -9.00 -17.65
CA ASP A 67 -4.52 -8.31 -18.93
C ASP A 67 -3.16 -7.80 -19.42
N GLU A 68 -2.31 -7.29 -18.53
CA GLU A 68 -0.96 -6.85 -18.87
C GLU A 68 -0.01 -8.01 -19.20
N SER A 69 -0.13 -9.14 -18.47
CA SER A 69 0.69 -10.33 -18.74
C SER A 69 0.46 -10.94 -20.12
N ILE A 70 -0.72 -10.72 -20.71
CA ILE A 70 -1.10 -11.22 -22.04
C ILE A 70 -0.62 -10.27 -23.16
N LYS A 71 -0.38 -8.99 -22.86
CA LYS A 71 0.14 -8.01 -23.83
C LYS A 71 1.64 -8.13 -24.07
N MET A 72 2.37 -8.71 -23.12
CA MET A 72 3.80 -9.02 -23.23
C MET A 72 4.05 -10.27 -24.08
#